data_AF-A0A7X2D148-F1
#
_entry.id   AF-A0A7X2D148-F1
#
_cell.length_a   1.000
_cell.length_b   1.000
_cell.length_c   1.000
_cell.angle_alpha   90.00
_cell.angle_beta   90.00
_cell.angle_gamma   90.00
#
_symmetry.space_group_name_H-M   'P 1'
#
loop_
_entity.id
_entity.type
_entity.pdbx_description
1 polymer ?
#
loop_
_entity_poly.entity_id
_entity_poly.type
_entity_poly.pdbx_seq_one_letter_code
_entity_poly.pdbx_strand_id
1 'polypeptide(L)' 'MLEKIIFILFGLAFCVGGVFFLFQKQTLEKNFLDSKMPVPFYGFISKVLGVVFIILGVVIVGFALIALIHH' A
#
# COMPACT_ATOMS: atom_id res chain seq x y z
N MET A 1 14.23 10.03 18.91
CA MET A 1 13.10 9.08 19.08
C MET A 1 11.88 9.46 18.23
N LEU A 2 11.43 10.71 18.24
CA LEU A 2 10.26 11.16 17.46
C LEU A 2 10.37 10.87 15.95
N GLU A 3 11.52 11.17 15.34
CA GLU A 3 11.77 10.92 13.91
C GLU A 3 11.58 9.44 13.53
N LYS A 4 12.09 8.52 14.35
CA LYS A 4 11.96 7.07 14.12
C LYS A 4 10.51 6.61 14.14
N ILE A 5 9.70 7.17 15.05
CA ILE A 5 8.26 6.89 15.14
C ILE A 5 7.53 7.39 13.89
N ILE A 6 7.88 8.57 13.38
CA ILE A 6 7.30 9.13 12.14
C ILE A 6 7.60 8.21 10.95
N PHE A 7 8.83 7.70 10.83
CA PHE A 7 9.18 6.75 9.77
C PHE A 7 8.41 5.43 9.85
N ILE A 8 8.19 4.90 11.05
CA ILE A 8 7.38 3.69 11.26
C ILE A 8 5.92 3.94 10.85
N LEU A 9 5.34 5.06 11.27
CA LEU A 9 3.97 5.43 10.91
C LEU A 9 3.81 5.63 9.39
N PHE A 10 4.81 6.25 8.75
CA PHE A 10 4.83 6.44 7.31
C PHE A 10 4.90 5.10 6.56
N GLY A 11 5.79 4.19 6.97
CA GLY A 11 5.87 2.86 6.39
C GLY A 11 4.59 2.03 6.58
N LEU A 12 3.94 2.15 7.75
CA LEU A 12 2.63 1.53 8.00
C LEU A 12 1.54 2.11 7.09
N ALA A 13 1.50 3.43 6.88
CA ALA A 13 0.56 4.07 5.97
C ALA A 13 0.71 3.56 4.52
N PHE A 14 1.95 3.31 4.09
CA PHE A 14 2.25 2.69 2.79
C PHE A 14 1.73 1.25 2.69
N CYS A 15 1.92 0.44 3.74
CA CYS A 15 1.38 -0.91 3.79
C CYS A 15 -0.16 -0.90 3.73
N VAL A 16 -0.82 -0.04 4.52
CA VAL A 16 -2.29 0.09 4.51
C VAL A 16 -2.79 0.57 3.16
N GLY A 17 -2.14 1.56 2.55
CA GLY A 17 -2.47 2.05 1.20
C GLY A 17 -2.31 0.97 0.13
N GLY A 18 -1.21 0.19 0.17
CA GLY A 18 -0.98 -0.90 -0.76
C GLY A 18 -1.99 -2.04 -0.62
N VAL A 19 -2.36 -2.39 0.61
CA VAL A 19 -3.45 -3.34 0.89
C VAL A 19 -4.79 -2.79 0.36
N PHE A 20 -5.10 -1.52 0.61
CA PHE A 20 -6.30 -0.88 0.08
C PHE A 20 -6.37 -0.97 -1.45
N PHE A 21 -5.26 -0.70 -2.16
CA PHE A 21 -5.18 -0.83 -3.61
C PHE A 21 -5.42 -2.26 -4.11
N LEU A 22 -4.95 -3.28 -3.39
CA LEU A 22 -5.21 -4.69 -3.72
C LEU A 22 -6.69 -5.07 -3.59
N PHE A 23 -7.38 -4.54 -2.58
CA PHE A 23 -8.79 -4.81 -2.32
C PHE A 23 -9.75 -3.86 -3.05
N GLN A 24 -9.26 -2.72 -3.57
CA GLN A 24 -10.07 -1.69 -4.23
C GLN A 24 -10.89 -2.24 -5.40
N LYS A 25 -10.36 -3.24 -6.14
CA LYS A 25 -11.06 -3.84 -7.28
C LYS A 25 -12.39 -4.49 -6.86
N GLN A 26 -12.40 -5.20 -5.73
CA GLN A 26 -13.63 -5.84 -5.21
C GLN A 26 -14.66 -4.80 -4.74
N THR A 27 -14.19 -3.68 -4.18
CA THR A 27 -15.06 -2.60 -3.70
C THR A 27 -15.64 -1.78 -4.86
N LEU A 28 -14.87 -1.51 -5.91
CA LEU A 28 -15.33 -0.79 -7.10
C LEU A 28 -16.31 -1.64 -7.92
N GLU A 29 -16.03 -2.93 -8.13
CA GLU A 29 -16.96 -3.84 -8.82
C GLU A 29 -18.27 -4.02 -8.04
N LYS A 30 -18.26 -3.98 -6.70
CA LYS A 30 -19.50 -4.07 -5.91
C LYS A 30 -20.33 -2.79 -5.84
N ASN A 31 -19.71 -1.61 -5.91
CA ASN A 31 -20.39 -0.33 -5.70
C ASN A 31 -20.64 0.48 -7.00
N PHE A 32 -19.94 0.19 -8.10
CA PHE A 32 -19.96 1.00 -9.34
C PHE A 32 -20.31 0.20 -10.61
N LEU A 33 -21.07 -0.89 -10.51
CA LEU A 33 -21.59 -1.61 -11.68
C LEU A 33 -22.61 -0.77 -12.48
N ASP A 34 -22.11 0.16 -13.28
CA ASP A 34 -22.54 0.25 -14.67
C ASP A 34 -21.49 -0.50 -15.50
N SER A 35 -21.95 -1.58 -16.10
CA SER A 35 -21.22 -2.65 -16.81
C SER A 35 -20.44 -2.17 -18.06
N LYS A 36 -20.23 -0.87 -18.24
CA LYS A 36 -19.85 -0.24 -19.52
C LYS A 36 -18.45 0.36 -19.62
N MET A 37 -17.65 0.36 -18.56
CA MET A 37 -16.24 0.75 -18.68
C MET A 37 -15.33 -0.47 -18.54
N PRO A 38 -15.00 -1.16 -19.64
CA PRO A 38 -13.94 -2.15 -19.63
C PRO A 38 -12.63 -1.39 -19.43
N VAL A 39 -12.13 -1.35 -18.20
CA VAL A 39 -10.76 -0.90 -17.93
C VAL A 39 -9.91 -2.14 -17.60
N PRO A 40 -9.63 -3.01 -18.58
CA PRO A 40 -8.90 -4.27 -18.35
C PRO A 40 -7.51 -4.03 -17.76
N PHE A 41 -6.92 -2.86 -18.01
CA PHE A 41 -5.61 -2.48 -17.50
C PHE A 41 -5.64 -1.99 -16.05
N TYR A 42 -6.75 -1.38 -15.58
CA TYR A 42 -6.78 -0.76 -14.25
C TYR A 42 -6.68 -1.80 -13.14
N GLY A 43 -7.30 -2.96 -13.31
CA GLY A 43 -7.27 -4.04 -12.31
C GLY A 43 -5.93 -4.76 -12.17
N PHE A 44 -5.12 -4.82 -13.24
CA PHE A 44 -3.77 -5.37 -13.19
C PHE A 44 -2.80 -4.34 -12.64
N ILE A 45 -2.85 -3.11 -13.17
CA ILE A 45 -1.98 -2.00 -12.76
C ILE A 45 -2.19 -1.66 -11.28
N SER A 46 -3.45 -1.61 -10.79
CA SER A 46 -3.73 -1.33 -9.37
C SER A 46 -3.17 -2.40 -8.43
N LYS A 47 -3.19 -3.67 -8.85
CA LYS A 47 -2.59 -4.77 -8.08
C LYS A 47 -1.07 -4.65 -8.03
N VAL A 48 -0.44 -4.38 -9.18
CA VAL A 48 1.02 -4.19 -9.26
C VAL A 48 1.44 -3.00 -8.38
N LEU A 49 0.75 -1.86 -8.48
CA LEU A 49 0.97 -0.70 -7.61
C LEU A 49 0.78 -1.04 -6.13
N GLY A 50 -0.29 -1.77 -5.79
CA GLY A 50 -0.53 -2.21 -4.40
C GLY A 50 0.62 -3.04 -3.83
N VAL A 51 1.13 -4.00 -4.61
CA VAL A 51 2.30 -4.80 -4.20
C VAL A 51 3.55 -3.93 -4.04
N VAL A 52 3.80 -3.00 -4.96
CA VAL A 52 4.95 -2.07 -4.89
C VAL A 52 4.87 -1.21 -3.62
N PHE A 53 3.69 -0.68 -3.30
CA PHE A 53 3.49 0.11 -2.08
C PHE A 53 3.71 -0.69 -0.80
N ILE A 54 3.28 -1.96 -0.75
CA ILE A 54 3.54 -2.84 0.39
C ILE A 54 5.03 -3.11 0.55
N ILE A 55 5.74 -3.43 -0.54
CA ILE A 55 7.19 -3.68 -0.49
C ILE A 55 7.92 -2.44 0.03
N LEU A 56 7.60 -1.26 -0.52
CA LEU A 56 8.19 0.00 -0.05
C LEU A 56 7.88 0.26 1.43
N GLY A 57 6.64 0.06 1.86
CA GLY A 57 6.25 0.21 3.25
C GLY A 57 7.03 -0.72 4.19
N VAL A 58 7.16 -2.00 3.84
CA VAL A 58 7.92 -3.00 4.61
C VAL A 58 9.40 -2.63 4.69
N VAL A 59 10.00 -2.18 3.58
CA VAL A 59 11.40 -1.76 3.54
C VAL A 59 11.62 -0.55 4.46
N ILE A 60 10.76 0.46 4.39
CA ILE A 60 10.83 1.66 5.24
C ILE A 60 10.71 1.28 6.72
N VAL A 61 9.73 0.44 7.08
CA VAL A 61 9.57 -0.04 8.46
C VAL A 61 10.79 -0.84 8.91
N GLY A 62 11.32 -1.73 8.06
CA GLY A 62 12.49 -2.55 8.36
C GLY A 62 13.72 -1.70 8.66
N PHE A 63 14.01 -0.70 7.82
CA PHE A 63 15.11 0.25 8.07
C PHE A 63 14.90 1.07 9.35
N ALA A 64 13.68 1.53 9.60
CA ALA A 64 13.35 2.28 10.82
C ALA A 64 13.54 1.44 12.09
N LEU A 65 13.20 0.15 12.05
CA LEU A 65 13.42 -0.79 13.15
C LEU A 65 14.90 -1.11 13.36
N ILE A 66 15.67 -1.33 12.31
CA ILE A 66 17.13 -1.55 12.42
C ILE A 66 17.81 -0.32 13.04
N ALA A 67 17.44 0.88 12.59
CA ALA A 67 17.93 2.13 13.13
C ALA A 67 17.46 2.40 14.58
N LEU A 68 16.36 1.78 15.01
CA LEU A 68 15.91 1.81 16.40
C LEU A 68 16.74 0.88 17.29
N ILE A 69 17.12 -0.29 16.78
CA ILE A 69 17.88 -1.32 17.53
C ILE A 69 19.37 -0.96 17.67
N HIS A 70 19.97 -0.36 16.64
CA HIS A 70 21.41 -0.03 16.62
C HIS A 70 21.80 1.24 17.38
N HIS A 71 20.90 1.80 18.18
CA HIS A 71 21.01 3.16 18.70
C HIS A 71 20.49 3.27 20.12
#